data_AF-H3HDL3-F1
#
_entry.id   AF-H3HDL3-F1
#
_cell.length_a   1.000
_cell.length_b   1.000
_cell.length_c   1.000
_cell.angle_alpha   90.00
_cell.angle_beta   90.00
_cell.angle_gamma   90.00
#
_symmetry.space_group_name_H-M   'P 1'
#
loop_
_entity.id
_entity.type
_entity.pdbx_description
1 polymer ?
#
loop_
_entity_poly.entity_id
_entity_poly.type
_entity_poly.pdbx_seq_one_letter_code
_entity_poly.pdbx_strand_id
1 'polypeptide(L)'
;MLRKFGVEIKHGNSVAVLFGRQVTRRYVESDRVVLVRHSIIDEIQMSGATAGGLTFRESGWIVVKNSPEVPGTGAATLTQASSTMSPDIDLNSQWEVGALTDFVLQSREDIEVGNDTMIDNLLLEEAAKQKVIS
;
A
#
# COMPACT_ATOMS: atom_id res chain seq x y z
N MET A 1 -11.23 -10.33 -5.74
CA MET A 1 -12.41 -9.45 -5.59
C MET A 1 -12.00 -8.05 -6.01
N LEU A 2 -12.77 -7.38 -6.88
CA LEU A 2 -12.56 -5.96 -7.21
C LEU A 2 -13.17 -5.09 -6.11
N ARG A 3 -12.41 -4.13 -5.60
CA ARG A 3 -12.86 -3.14 -4.61
C ARG A 3 -12.54 -1.74 -5.11
N LYS A 4 -13.42 -0.79 -4.82
CA LYS A 4 -13.13 0.64 -4.96
C LYS A 4 -12.56 1.15 -3.64
N PHE A 5 -11.64 2.10 -3.71
CA PHE A 5 -11.08 2.76 -2.54
C PHE A 5 -10.98 4.27 -2.76
N GLY A 6 -11.01 5.00 -1.65
CA GLY A 6 -10.69 6.41 -1.57
C GLY A 6 -9.69 6.60 -0.43
N VAL A 7 -8.58 7.27 -0.68
CA VAL A 7 -7.54 7.54 0.33
C VAL A 7 -7.23 9.03 0.33
N GLU A 8 -7.26 9.62 1.52
CA GLU A 8 -6.77 10.97 1.74
C GLU A 8 -5.34 10.90 2.26
N ILE A 9 -4.42 11.54 1.55
CA ILE A 9 -3.02 11.66 1.91
C ILE A 9 -2.77 13.11 2.30
N LYS A 10 -2.36 13.33 3.55
CA LYS A 10 -2.00 14.65 4.05
C LYS A 10 -0.50 14.77 4.07
N HIS A 11 0.04 15.77 3.38
CA HIS A 11 1.47 16.06 3.40
C HIS A 11 1.71 17.55 3.64
N GLY A 12 2.29 17.89 4.79
CA GLY A 12 2.46 19.29 5.21
C GLY A 12 1.12 20.04 5.22
N ASN A 13 1.02 21.07 4.38
CA ASN A 13 -0.23 21.85 4.19
C ASN A 13 -1.04 21.39 2.96
N SER A 14 -0.57 20.38 2.23
CA SER A 14 -1.22 19.85 1.04
C SER A 14 -2.05 18.61 1.38
N VAL A 15 -3.20 18.48 0.73
CA VAL A 15 -4.05 17.29 0.83
C VAL A 15 -4.26 16.76 -0.57
N ALA A 16 -4.06 15.47 -0.74
CA ALA A 16 -4.39 14.75 -1.96
C ALA A 16 -5.45 13.69 -1.66
N VAL A 17 -6.48 13.65 -2.47
CA VAL A 17 -7.50 12.60 -2.42
C VAL A 17 -7.35 11.73 -3.65
N LEU A 18 -7.14 10.44 -3.43
CA LEU A 18 -6.96 9.43 -4.46
C LEU A 18 -8.19 8.52 -4.49
N PHE A 19 -8.76 8.32 -5.68
CA PHE A 19 -9.78 7.30 -5.89
C PHE A 19 -9.27 6.26 -6.88
N GLY A 20 -9.59 5.00 -6.59
CA GLY A 20 -9.14 3.92 -7.43
C GLY A 20 -9.91 2.63 -7.22
N ARG A 21 -9.44 1.62 -7.95
CA ARG A 21 -9.95 0.26 -7.93
C ARG A 21 -8.79 -0.69 -7.72
N GLN A 22 -8.97 -1.68 -6.86
CA GLN A 22 -7.96 -2.68 -6.55
C GLN A 22 -8.54 -4.07 -6.65
N VAL A 23 -7.75 -5.00 -7.15
CA VAL A 23 -7.95 -6.44 -6.99
C VAL A 23 -6.87 -6.99 -6.08
N THR A 24 -7.29 -7.84 -5.15
CA THR A 24 -6.37 -8.59 -4.28
C THR A 24 -6.61 -10.07 -4.45
N ARG A 25 -5.53 -10.85 -4.45
CA ARG A 25 -5.55 -12.32 -4.46
C ARG A 25 -4.62 -12.85 -3.38
N ARG A 26 -5.11 -13.86 -2.66
CA ARG A 26 -4.37 -14.58 -1.63
C ARG A 26 -3.95 -15.95 -2.16
N TYR A 27 -2.69 -16.30 -1.95
CA TYR A 27 -2.11 -17.61 -2.18
C TYR A 27 -1.61 -18.15 -0.84
N VAL A 28 -1.92 -19.41 -0.55
CA VAL A 28 -1.51 -20.08 0.68
C VAL A 28 -0.63 -21.24 0.29
N GLU A 29 0.60 -21.23 0.79
CA GLU A 29 1.58 -22.30 0.65
C GLU A 29 1.82 -22.93 2.03
N SER A 30 2.61 -24.01 2.09
CA SER A 30 2.85 -24.75 3.33
C SER A 30 3.51 -23.92 4.44
N ASP A 31 4.34 -22.95 4.06
CA ASP A 31 5.20 -22.18 4.96
C ASP A 31 4.93 -20.67 4.93
N ARG A 32 4.06 -20.20 4.03
CA ARG A 32 3.82 -18.77 3.80
C ARG A 32 2.44 -18.47 3.21
N VAL A 33 2.03 -17.23 3.39
CA VAL A 33 0.89 -16.62 2.71
C VAL A 33 1.40 -15.48 1.83
N VAL A 34 0.96 -15.45 0.57
CA VAL A 34 1.28 -14.37 -0.37
C VAL A 34 0.01 -13.62 -0.74
N LEU A 35 0.01 -12.31 -0.50
CA LEU A 35 -1.04 -11.40 -0.92
C LEU A 35 -0.52 -10.61 -2.12
N VAL A 36 -1.18 -10.72 -3.27
CA VAL A 36 -0.86 -9.93 -4.47
C VAL A 36 -1.96 -8.92 -4.70
N ARG A 37 -1.58 -7.68 -4.98
CA ARG A 37 -2.48 -6.57 -5.32
C ARG A 37 -2.17 -6.01 -6.70
N HIS A 38 -3.22 -5.58 -7.38
CA HIS A 38 -3.13 -4.75 -8.57
C HIS A 38 -4.18 -3.66 -8.46
N SER A 39 -3.77 -2.41 -8.64
CA SER A 39 -4.63 -1.24 -8.46
C SER A 39 -4.52 -0.28 -9.64
N ILE A 40 -5.64 0.36 -9.97
CA ILE A 40 -5.70 1.50 -10.87
C ILE A 40 -6.22 2.68 -10.07
N ILE A 41 -5.44 3.76 -10.01
CA ILE A 41 -5.83 5.02 -9.38
C ILE A 41 -6.28 5.92 -10.53
N ASP A 42 -7.58 6.15 -10.63
CA ASP A 42 -8.22 6.79 -11.77
C ASP A 42 -8.42 8.31 -11.56
N GLU A 43 -8.37 8.78 -10.30
CA GLU A 43 -8.64 10.18 -9.96
C GLU A 43 -7.76 10.67 -8.81
N ILE A 44 -7.17 11.84 -9.01
CA ILE A 44 -6.30 12.52 -8.04
C ILE A 44 -6.76 13.96 -7.92
N GLN A 45 -7.18 14.33 -6.71
CA GLN A 45 -7.56 15.70 -6.39
C GLN A 45 -6.49 16.27 -5.48
N MET A 46 -5.75 17.28 -5.96
CA MET A 46 -4.74 18.00 -5.18
C MET A 46 -5.20 19.43 -4.92
N SER A 47 -5.00 19.93 -3.70
CA SER A 47 -5.26 21.33 -3.37
C SER A 47 -4.44 22.27 -4.28
N GLY A 48 -5.09 22.95 -5.22
CA GLY A 48 -4.45 23.98 -6.06
C GLY A 48 -3.98 23.54 -7.45
N ALA A 49 -4.13 22.27 -7.83
CA ALA A 49 -3.81 21.80 -9.18
C ALA A 49 -4.89 20.81 -9.69
N THR A 50 -5.41 21.04 -10.89
CA THR A 50 -6.23 20.06 -11.61
C THR A 50 -5.34 18.96 -12.17
N ALA A 51 -5.16 17.88 -11.42
CA ALA A 51 -4.49 16.66 -11.92
C ALA A 51 -5.43 15.80 -12.81
N GLY A 52 -6.22 16.45 -13.65
CA GLY A 52 -7.18 15.78 -14.52
C GLY A 52 -6.47 15.04 -15.66
N GLY A 53 -6.69 13.73 -15.79
CA GLY A 53 -6.08 12.89 -16.84
C GLY A 53 -4.87 12.05 -16.40
N LEU A 54 -4.57 12.03 -15.10
CA LEU A 54 -3.47 11.25 -14.53
C LEU A 54 -4.02 9.98 -13.90
N THR A 55 -3.67 8.84 -14.50
CA THR A 55 -3.96 7.52 -13.93
C THR A 55 -2.66 6.89 -13.44
N PHE A 56 -2.72 6.10 -12.36
CA PHE A 56 -1.59 5.26 -11.97
C PHE A 56 -1.97 3.80 -11.97
N ARG A 57 -1.04 2.96 -12.44
CA ARG A 57 -1.11 1.52 -12.28
C ARG A 57 -0.15 1.12 -11.17
N GLU A 58 -0.68 0.44 -10.18
CA GLU A 58 0.07 -0.05 -9.04
C GLU A 58 -0.01 -1.58 -9.00
N SER A 59 1.12 -2.22 -8.72
CA SER A 59 1.17 -3.66 -8.47
C SER A 59 2.12 -3.93 -7.34
N GLY A 60 1.74 -4.83 -6.44
CA GLY A 60 2.59 -5.20 -5.34
C GLY A 60 2.21 -6.53 -4.74
N TRP A 61 3.07 -7.00 -3.86
CA TRP A 61 2.85 -8.21 -3.09
C TRP A 61 3.39 -8.06 -1.68
N ILE A 62 2.81 -8.85 -0.79
CA ILE A 62 3.24 -9.03 0.60
C ILE A 62 3.35 -10.53 0.84
N VAL A 63 4.48 -10.98 1.37
CA VAL A 63 4.73 -12.34 1.85
C VAL A 63 4.74 -12.29 3.36
N VAL A 64 3.93 -13.12 3.99
CA VAL A 64 3.87 -13.34 5.43
C VAL A 64 4.26 -14.79 5.69
N LYS A 65 5.28 -15.01 6.52
CA LYS A 65 5.74 -16.35 6.89
C LYS A 65 6.23 -16.38 8.33
N ASN A 66 6.38 -17.58 8.88
CA ASN A 66 7.05 -17.73 10.17
C ASN A 66 8.49 -17.25 10.05
N SER A 67 8.92 -16.44 11.01
CA SER A 67 10.33 -16.09 11.15
C SER A 67 11.12 -17.35 11.52
N PRO A 68 12.37 -17.51 11.05
CA PRO A 68 13.32 -18.41 11.69
C PRO A 68 13.37 -18.12 13.21
N GLU A 69 13.69 -19.13 14.03
CA GLU A 69 13.89 -18.91 15.47
C GLU A 69 14.93 -17.81 15.69
N VAL A 70 14.48 -16.67 16.22
CA VAL A 70 15.37 -15.61 16.67
C VAL A 70 15.53 -15.77 18.19
N PRO A 71 16.72 -16.12 18.69
CA PRO A 71 16.93 -16.39 20.11
C PRO A 71 16.42 -15.26 20.99
N GLY A 72 15.60 -15.60 21.99
CA GLY A 72 15.06 -14.64 22.97
C GLY A 72 13.81 -13.88 22.55
N THR A 73 13.28 -14.07 21.34
CA THR A 73 12.10 -13.33 20.84
C THR A 73 10.79 -14.13 20.79
N GLY A 74 10.85 -15.45 21.00
CA GLY A 74 9.68 -16.34 20.89
C GLY A 74 9.20 -16.53 19.44
N ALA A 75 7.94 -16.92 19.26
CA ALA A 75 7.34 -17.04 17.93
C ALA A 75 7.25 -15.66 17.26
N ALA A 76 7.79 -15.54 16.06
CA ALA A 76 7.83 -14.28 15.30
C ALA A 76 7.35 -14.49 13.86
N THR A 77 6.85 -13.42 13.25
CA THR A 77 6.40 -13.39 11.85
C THR A 77 7.35 -12.52 11.04
N LEU A 78 7.77 -13.00 9.88
CA LEU A 78 8.54 -12.23 8.91
C LEU A 78 7.62 -11.77 7.77
N THR A 79 7.54 -10.45 7.61
CA THR A 79 6.82 -9.79 6.52
C THR A 79 7.82 -9.25 5.50
N GLN A 80 7.57 -9.49 4.21
CA GLN A 80 8.34 -8.91 3.12
C GLN A 80 7.36 -8.34 2.10
N ALA A 81 7.58 -7.10 1.65
CA ALA A 81 6.71 -6.45 0.70
C ALA A 81 7.50 -5.84 -0.45
N SER A 82 6.86 -5.71 -1.60
CA SER A 82 7.38 -4.95 -2.74
C SER A 82 6.21 -4.42 -3.56
N SER A 83 6.32 -3.20 -4.05
CA SER A 83 5.33 -2.60 -4.94
C SER A 83 5.98 -1.74 -6.02
N THR A 84 5.24 -1.54 -7.09
CA THR A 84 5.58 -0.71 -8.24
C THR A 84 4.43 0.22 -8.54
N MET A 85 4.74 1.44 -8.99
CA MET A 85 3.76 2.37 -9.54
C MET A 85 4.25 2.89 -10.87
N SER A 86 3.36 2.97 -11.84
CA SER A 86 3.64 3.57 -13.12
C SER A 86 2.56 4.59 -13.46
N PRO A 87 2.92 5.84 -13.77
CA PRO A 87 1.97 6.80 -14.32
C PRO A 87 1.53 6.33 -15.71
N ASP A 88 0.24 6.43 -15.95
CA ASP A 88 -0.40 6.36 -17.27
C ASP A 88 -0.81 7.80 -17.59
N ILE A 89 0.14 8.55 -18.16
CA ILE A 89 0.01 9.97 -18.48
C ILE A 89 -0.07 10.18 -19.99
N ASP A 90 -0.93 11.11 -20.40
CA ASP A 90 -0.82 11.70 -21.72
C ASP A 90 0.35 12.70 -21.72
N LEU A 91 1.40 12.37 -22.48
CA LEU A 91 2.60 13.20 -22.64
C LEU A 91 2.30 14.56 -23.32
N ASN A 92 1.13 14.72 -23.95
CA ASN A 92 0.72 15.96 -24.58
C ASN A 92 0.02 16.95 -23.63
N SER A 93 -0.33 16.49 -22.43
CA SER A 93 -0.96 17.32 -21.41
C SER A 93 0.10 18.14 -20.64
N GLN A 94 -0.23 19.38 -20.27
CA GLN A 94 0.69 20.23 -19.49
C GLN A 94 0.66 19.82 -18.02
N TRP A 95 1.68 19.05 -17.62
CA TRP A 95 1.88 18.63 -16.24
C TRP A 95 3.08 19.36 -15.63
N GLU A 96 2.96 19.79 -14.38
CA GLU A 96 4.13 20.10 -13.56
C GLU A 96 4.78 18.78 -13.11
N VAL A 97 5.64 18.21 -13.96
CA VAL A 97 6.30 16.91 -13.76
C VAL A 97 7.02 16.82 -12.40
N GLY A 98 7.55 17.94 -11.90
CA GLY A 98 8.19 18.03 -10.57
C GLY A 98 7.20 17.76 -9.43
N ALA A 99 6.09 18.52 -9.38
CA ALA A 99 5.07 18.36 -8.35
C ALA A 99 4.44 16.95 -8.36
N LEU A 100 4.27 16.37 -9.55
CA LEU A 100 3.80 14.99 -9.71
C LEU A 100 4.78 13.97 -9.14
N THR A 101 6.07 14.13 -9.46
CA THR A 101 7.11 13.21 -8.99
C THR A 101 7.23 13.28 -7.47
N ASP A 102 7.22 14.49 -6.90
CA ASP A 102 7.30 14.70 -5.44
C ASP A 102 6.09 14.07 -4.74
N PHE A 103 4.88 14.28 -5.28
CA PHE A 103 3.66 13.66 -4.77
C PHE A 103 3.74 12.13 -4.77
N VAL A 104 4.23 11.53 -5.86
CA VAL A 104 4.38 10.08 -5.99
C VAL A 104 5.39 9.53 -4.98
N LEU A 105 6.56 10.14 -4.87
CA LEU A 105 7.61 9.67 -3.97
C LEU A 105 7.15 9.74 -2.50
N GLN A 106 6.49 10.83 -2.12
CA GLN A 106 6.02 11.04 -0.74
C GLN A 106 4.82 10.16 -0.40
N SER A 107 3.81 10.09 -1.29
CA SER A 107 2.65 9.20 -1.06
C SER A 107 3.06 7.73 -0.93
N ARG A 108 4.14 7.32 -1.59
CA ARG A 108 4.67 5.95 -1.49
C ARG A 108 5.22 5.64 -0.11
N GLU A 109 5.93 6.57 0.50
CA GLU A 109 6.44 6.40 1.87
C GLU A 109 5.29 6.22 2.85
N ASP A 110 4.28 7.09 2.80
CA ASP A 110 3.12 7.02 3.69
C ASP A 110 2.30 5.72 3.49
N ILE A 111 2.13 5.27 2.25
CA ILE A 111 1.39 4.04 1.94
C ILE A 111 2.14 2.80 2.46
N GLU A 112 3.45 2.71 2.29
CA GLU A 112 4.21 1.54 2.76
C GLU A 112 4.30 1.53 4.29
N VAL A 113 4.54 2.68 4.94
CA VAL A 113 4.50 2.78 6.41
C VAL A 113 3.11 2.40 6.96
N GLY A 114 2.04 2.83 6.28
CA GLY A 114 0.67 2.45 6.60
C GLY A 114 0.41 0.94 6.48
N ASN A 115 0.93 0.30 5.43
CA ASN A 115 0.83 -1.15 5.24
C ASN A 115 1.52 -1.91 6.39
N ASP A 116 2.75 -1.52 6.71
CA ASP A 116 3.54 -2.17 7.78
C ASP A 116 2.84 -2.01 9.13
N THR A 117 2.36 -0.80 9.46
CA THR A 117 1.62 -0.52 10.70
C THR A 117 0.34 -1.36 10.80
N MET A 118 -0.39 -1.52 9.69
CA MET A 118 -1.62 -2.32 9.67
C MET A 118 -1.32 -3.81 9.89
N ILE A 119 -0.26 -4.34 9.27
CA ILE A 119 0.16 -5.74 9.46
C ILE A 119 0.58 -5.96 10.91
N ASP A 120 1.41 -5.06 11.47
CA ASP A 120 1.87 -5.16 12.85
C ASP A 120 0.72 -5.15 13.84
N ASN A 121 -0.23 -4.21 13.70
CA ASN A 121 -1.41 -4.15 14.56
C ASN A 121 -2.25 -5.43 14.47
N LEU A 122 -2.46 -5.95 13.25
CA LEU A 122 -3.23 -7.18 13.05
C LEU A 122 -2.54 -8.40 13.69
N LEU A 123 -1.21 -8.49 13.57
CA LEU A 123 -0.43 -9.57 14.20
C LEU A 123 -0.46 -9.46 15.73
N LEU A 124 -0.36 -8.25 16.28
CA LEU A 124 -0.46 -8.01 17.72
C LEU A 124 -1.84 -8.37 18.28
N GLU A 125 -2.91 -8.01 17.56
CA GLU A 125 -4.28 -8.36 17.94
C GLU A 125 -4.49 -9.89 17.97
N GLU A 126 -4.02 -10.61 16.95
CA GLU A 126 -4.13 -12.07 16.89
C GLU A 126 -3.29 -12.75 17.98
N ALA A 127 -2.07 -12.26 18.25
CA ALA A 127 -1.25 -12.75 19.35
C ALA A 127 -1.91 -12.55 20.73
N ALA A 128 -2.60 -11.41 20.91
CA ALA A 128 -3.36 -11.15 22.13
C ALA A 128 -4.55 -12.11 22.29
N LYS A 129 -5.29 -12.42 21.21
CA LYS A 129 -6.39 -13.39 21.23
C LYS A 129 -5.92 -14.80 21.59
N GLN A 130 -4.78 -15.23 21.07
CA GLN A 130 -4.24 -16.57 21.36
C GLN A 130 -3.87 -16.73 22.84
N LYS A 131 -3.34 -15.69 23.50
CA LYS A 131 -3.02 -15.73 24.94
C LYS A 131 -4.24 -15.82 25.87
N VAL A 132 -5.44 -15.49 25.38
CA VAL A 132 -6.69 -15.57 26.18
C VAL A 132 -7.31 -16.98 26.14
N ILE A 133 -6.91 -17.82 25.18
CA ILE A 133 -7.47 -19.15 24.94
C ILE A 133 -6.50 -20.27 25.40
N SER A 134 -5.25 -19.92 25.75
CA SER A 134 -4.24 -20.81 26.33
C SER A 134 -4.21 -20.75 27.85
#